data_AF-A0A2L0ILP0-F1
#
_entry.id   AF-A0A2L0ILP0-F1
#
_cell.length_a   1.000
_cell.length_b   1.000
_cell.length_c   1.000
_cell.angle_alpha   90.00
_cell.angle_beta   90.00
_cell.angle_gamma   90.00
#
_symmetry.space_group_name_H-M   'P 1'
#
loop_
_entity.id
_entity.type
_entity.pdbx_description
1 polymer ?
#
loop_
_entity_poly.entity_id
_entity_poly.type
_entity_poly.pdbx_seq_one_letter_code
_entity_poly.pdbx_strand_id
1 'polypeptide(L)'
;MDLPCLLFATQHEMDDYCAPDMLYGDLSAEVLRRQYHLHDISARINPFTHPDRDESARILFDEFRYLSDTFAFWGPYKSLARTMISHMQYGHGTVFSDPLLDQAMAEHGSMDRSLNLMSAILAGSGVFLKDDIVDLSFETLATLIKQTRLPKFDSFQDRFNSLGITVHDTWSTHIYLDAIYFKNNNYIARLRFKFQDHFGLDTTDITNMLYRNFRLFRIWFVLQ
;
A
#
# COMPACT_ATOMS: atom_id res chain seq x y z
N MET A 1 1.09 -31.49 -6.28
CA MET A 1 1.19 -30.02 -6.25
C MET A 1 1.79 -29.66 -4.91
N ASP A 2 2.92 -28.96 -4.92
CA ASP A 2 3.57 -28.57 -3.68
C ASP A 2 2.92 -27.29 -3.14
N LEU A 3 2.56 -27.33 -1.86
CA LEU A 3 1.94 -26.22 -1.14
C LEU A 3 2.96 -25.65 -0.14
N PRO A 4 3.01 -24.33 0.08
CA PRO A 4 2.19 -23.30 -0.56
C PRO A 4 2.58 -23.06 -2.03
N CYS A 5 1.62 -22.68 -2.88
CA CYS A 5 1.88 -22.31 -4.27
C CYS A 5 1.36 -20.90 -4.61
N LEU A 6 2.03 -20.21 -5.51
CA LEU A 6 1.59 -18.92 -6.04
C LEU A 6 0.48 -19.15 -7.08
N LEU A 7 -0.73 -18.64 -6.81
CA LEU A 7 -1.85 -18.68 -7.76
C LEU A 7 -1.83 -17.49 -8.71
N PHE A 8 -1.42 -16.33 -8.21
CA PHE A 8 -1.47 -15.08 -8.96
C PHE A 8 -0.46 -14.08 -8.42
N ALA A 9 0.17 -13.34 -9.33
CA ALA A 9 0.96 -12.15 -9.04
C ALA A 9 0.57 -11.03 -10.02
N THR A 10 0.55 -9.81 -9.52
CA THR A 10 0.44 -8.59 -10.34
C THR A 10 1.63 -8.44 -11.29
N GLN A 11 1.51 -7.53 -12.27
CA GLN A 11 2.64 -7.23 -13.16
C GLN A 11 3.77 -6.50 -12.44
N HIS A 12 3.42 -5.59 -11.52
CA HIS A 12 4.38 -4.94 -10.65
C HIS A 12 4.97 -5.94 -9.66
N GLU A 13 6.30 -5.91 -9.56
CA GLU A 13 7.05 -6.81 -8.71
C GLU A 13 6.88 -6.46 -7.23
N MET A 14 6.86 -7.50 -6.40
CA MET A 14 6.96 -7.37 -4.95
C MET A 14 8.40 -7.00 -4.60
N ASP A 15 8.57 -6.19 -3.56
CA ASP A 15 9.87 -5.69 -3.08
C ASP A 15 10.61 -4.85 -4.17
N ASP A 16 9.86 -4.11 -4.99
CA ASP A 16 10.39 -3.21 -6.04
C ASP A 16 10.86 -1.85 -5.50
N TYR A 17 12.12 -1.80 -5.05
CA TYR A 17 12.76 -0.56 -4.59
C TYR A 17 13.16 0.41 -5.72
N CYS A 18 12.95 0.03 -6.98
CA CYS A 18 13.22 0.85 -8.15
C CYS A 18 11.96 1.57 -8.67
N ALA A 19 10.82 1.40 -8.01
CA ALA A 19 9.58 2.05 -8.39
C ALA A 19 9.73 3.58 -8.37
N PRO A 20 9.04 4.33 -9.27
CA PRO A 20 9.17 5.77 -9.37
C PRO A 20 9.05 6.51 -8.03
N ASP A 21 8.09 6.11 -7.19
CA ASP A 21 7.82 6.73 -5.88
C ASP A 21 9.01 6.63 -4.90
N MET A 22 9.98 5.74 -5.17
CA MET A 22 11.17 5.51 -4.34
C MET A 22 12.41 6.28 -4.83
N LEU A 23 12.32 7.05 -5.93
CA LEU A 23 13.49 7.61 -6.63
C LEU A 23 13.70 9.12 -6.46
N TYR A 24 12.93 9.80 -5.60
CA TYR A 24 12.88 11.28 -5.55
C TYR A 24 13.52 11.94 -4.31
N GLY A 25 14.21 11.19 -3.45
CA GLY A 25 14.87 11.74 -2.25
C GLY A 25 16.12 12.61 -2.51
N ASP A 26 16.72 12.53 -3.71
CA ASP A 26 18.00 13.18 -4.01
C ASP A 26 17.89 14.51 -4.80
N LEU A 27 16.70 15.09 -4.88
CA LEU A 27 16.48 16.33 -5.64
C LEU A 27 17.10 17.56 -4.95
N SER A 28 17.77 18.42 -5.74
CA SER A 28 18.38 19.64 -5.20
C SER A 28 17.33 20.70 -4.82
N ALA A 29 17.67 21.55 -3.84
CA ALA A 29 16.83 22.70 -3.47
C ALA A 29 16.53 23.66 -4.63
N GLU A 30 17.39 23.70 -5.65
CA GLU A 30 17.12 24.45 -6.88
C GLU A 30 16.02 23.77 -7.70
N VAL A 31 16.10 22.46 -7.89
CA VAL A 31 15.10 21.68 -8.63
C VAL A 31 13.74 21.74 -7.93
N LEU A 32 13.69 21.52 -6.61
CA LEU A 32 12.46 21.61 -5.81
C LEU A 32 11.74 22.96 -6.00
N ARG A 33 12.50 24.07 -6.01
CA ARG A 33 11.94 25.42 -6.15
C ARG A 33 11.61 25.80 -7.59
N ARG A 34 12.50 25.50 -8.56
CA ARG A 34 12.35 25.98 -9.94
C ARG A 34 11.42 25.10 -10.76
N GLN A 35 11.51 23.78 -10.60
CA GLN A 35 10.77 22.81 -11.40
C GLN A 35 9.44 22.43 -10.75
N TYR A 36 9.44 22.22 -9.43
CA TYR A 36 8.24 21.77 -8.69
C TYR A 36 7.53 22.92 -7.94
N HIS A 37 8.06 24.14 -8.00
CA HIS A 37 7.49 25.34 -7.36
C HIS A 37 7.28 25.20 -5.85
N LEU A 38 8.10 24.36 -5.20
CA LEU A 38 8.03 24.10 -3.77
C LEU A 38 8.79 25.19 -3.00
N HIS A 39 8.16 26.36 -2.88
CA HIS A 39 8.74 27.52 -2.18
C HIS A 39 8.38 27.60 -0.70
N ASP A 40 7.16 27.18 -0.36
CA ASP A 40 6.65 27.09 1.01
C ASP A 40 6.51 25.61 1.37
N ILE A 41 7.31 25.13 2.32
CA ILE A 41 7.30 23.73 2.75
C ILE A 41 6.64 23.59 4.12
N SER A 42 7.02 24.44 5.07
CA SER A 42 6.62 24.32 6.48
C SER A 42 6.19 25.67 7.03
N ALA A 43 5.17 25.67 7.90
CA ALA A 43 4.80 26.86 8.65
C ALA A 43 5.73 27.14 9.84
N ARG A 44 6.60 26.19 10.18
CA ARG A 44 7.49 26.26 11.35
C ARG A 44 8.91 26.64 10.97
N ILE A 45 9.37 26.23 9.79
CA ILE A 45 10.76 26.44 9.35
C ILE A 45 10.88 26.55 7.84
N ASN A 46 11.92 27.23 7.35
CA ASN A 46 12.31 27.16 5.94
C ASN A 46 13.48 26.18 5.76
N PRO A 47 13.24 24.97 5.22
CA PRO A 47 14.28 23.95 5.10
C PRO A 47 15.38 24.31 4.09
N PHE A 48 15.15 25.29 3.21
CA PHE A 48 16.16 25.71 2.23
C PHE A 48 17.18 26.71 2.80
N THR A 49 16.90 27.30 3.95
CA THR A 49 17.76 28.32 4.55
C THR A 49 18.19 28.00 5.98
N HIS A 50 17.54 27.04 6.65
CA HIS A 50 17.91 26.64 8.00
C HIS A 50 19.31 25.98 7.99
N PRO A 51 20.25 26.41 8.87
CA PRO A 51 21.63 25.93 8.83
C PRO A 51 21.80 24.48 9.31
N ASP A 52 20.88 23.96 10.12
CA ASP A 52 20.94 22.61 10.68
C ASP A 52 19.94 21.67 9.97
N ARG A 53 20.43 20.78 9.11
CA ARG A 53 19.57 19.88 8.35
C ARG A 53 18.83 18.87 9.22
N ASP A 54 19.46 18.39 10.29
CA ASP A 54 18.88 17.37 11.17
C ASP A 54 17.76 17.97 12.02
N GLU A 55 17.99 19.18 12.55
CA GLU A 55 16.95 19.93 13.25
C GLU A 55 15.78 20.27 12.32
N SER A 56 16.08 20.70 11.08
CA SER A 56 15.06 20.96 10.07
C SER A 56 14.21 19.72 9.80
N ALA A 57 14.85 18.58 9.52
CA ALA A 57 14.15 17.32 9.28
C ALA A 57 13.26 16.93 10.46
N ARG A 58 13.77 17.04 11.70
CA ARG A 58 12.98 16.75 12.92
C ARG A 58 11.73 17.62 13.02
N ILE A 59 11.84 18.92 12.78
CA ILE A 59 10.71 19.85 12.81
C ILE A 59 9.69 19.54 11.70
N LEU A 60 10.18 19.20 10.50
CA LEU A 60 9.34 18.80 9.38
C LEU A 60 8.58 17.50 9.67
N PHE A 61 9.23 16.47 10.22
CA PHE A 61 8.55 15.23 10.62
C PHE A 61 7.52 15.47 11.73
N ASP A 62 7.79 16.39 12.67
CA ASP A 62 6.82 16.79 13.70
C ASP A 62 5.59 17.48 13.09
N GLU A 63 5.77 18.35 12.10
CA GLU A 63 4.67 18.95 11.36
C GLU A 63 3.95 17.92 10.48
N PHE A 64 4.66 16.98 9.86
CA PHE A 64 4.08 15.93 9.03
C PHE A 64 3.11 15.06 9.85
N ARG A 65 3.55 14.58 11.01
CA ARG A 65 2.69 13.82 11.93
C ARG A 65 1.48 14.64 12.41
N TYR A 66 1.67 15.92 12.70
CA TYR A 66 0.57 16.80 13.09
C TYR A 66 -0.47 16.97 11.97
N LEU A 67 -0.02 17.18 10.74
CA LEU A 67 -0.90 17.35 9.59
C LEU A 67 -1.57 16.04 9.18
N SER A 68 -0.94 14.88 9.40
CA SER A 68 -1.56 13.59 9.07
C SER A 68 -2.83 13.32 9.88
N ASP A 69 -2.96 13.92 11.07
CA ASP A 69 -4.14 13.77 11.91
C ASP A 69 -5.41 14.32 11.21
N THR A 70 -5.28 15.23 10.24
CA THR A 70 -6.41 15.73 9.42
C THR A 70 -6.96 14.71 8.43
N PHE A 71 -6.38 13.52 8.35
CA PHE A 71 -6.86 12.42 7.50
C PHE A 71 -7.12 11.15 8.32
N ALA A 72 -7.02 11.24 9.64
CA ALA A 72 -7.16 10.14 10.60
C ALA A 72 -8.24 10.46 11.65
N PHE A 73 -9.43 10.87 11.20
CA PHE A 73 -10.47 11.43 12.07
C PHE A 73 -11.16 10.41 12.98
N TRP A 74 -11.33 9.17 12.52
CA TRP A 74 -12.06 8.14 13.25
C TRP A 74 -11.55 6.73 12.96
N GLY A 75 -12.06 5.77 13.73
CA GLY A 75 -11.82 4.34 13.50
C GLY A 75 -10.59 3.78 14.20
N PRO A 76 -10.44 2.45 14.16
CA PRO A 76 -9.35 1.74 14.84
C PRO A 76 -7.97 2.01 14.21
N TYR A 77 -7.94 2.50 12.97
CA TYR A 77 -6.73 2.64 12.16
C TYR A 77 -6.07 4.02 12.23
N LYS A 78 -6.65 4.96 13.00
CA LYS A 78 -6.21 6.38 13.04
C LYS A 78 -4.75 6.59 13.46
N SER A 79 -4.13 5.63 14.15
CA SER A 79 -2.72 5.73 14.54
C SER A 79 -1.75 5.39 13.40
N LEU A 80 -2.20 4.68 12.36
CA LEU A 80 -1.33 4.12 11.33
C LEU A 80 -0.49 5.18 10.63
N ALA A 81 -1.08 6.32 10.23
CA ALA A 81 -0.33 7.39 9.55
C ALA A 81 0.83 7.90 10.42
N ARG A 82 0.59 8.15 11.71
CA ARG A 82 1.66 8.60 12.61
C ARG A 82 2.72 7.54 12.82
N THR A 83 2.34 6.27 12.96
CA THR A 83 3.26 5.15 13.10
C THR A 83 4.13 5.02 11.86
N MET A 84 3.52 5.08 10.68
CA MET A 84 4.19 4.97 9.38
C MET A 84 5.14 6.16 9.14
N ILE A 85 4.73 7.40 9.43
CA ILE A 85 5.60 8.58 9.35
C ILE A 85 6.76 8.47 10.36
N SER A 86 6.53 7.92 11.56
CA SER A 86 7.60 7.68 12.53
C SER A 86 8.59 6.63 12.03
N HIS A 87 8.11 5.60 11.35
CA HIS A 87 8.95 4.60 10.70
C HIS A 87 9.71 5.18 9.50
N MET A 88 9.11 6.08 8.72
CA MET A 88 9.82 6.82 7.67
C MET A 88 11.01 7.60 8.26
N GLN A 89 10.84 8.23 9.43
CA GLN A 89 11.90 9.00 10.07
C GLN A 89 13.02 8.13 10.67
N TYR A 90 12.67 7.04 11.35
CA TYR A 90 13.60 6.28 12.21
C TYR A 90 13.86 4.84 11.74
N GLY A 91 13.16 4.39 10.70
CA GLY A 91 13.20 3.02 10.18
C GLY A 91 14.31 2.78 9.18
N HIS A 92 15.13 3.79 8.85
CA HIS A 92 16.32 3.66 7.99
C HIS A 92 16.05 2.95 6.65
N GLY A 93 14.90 3.24 6.03
CA GLY A 93 14.49 2.65 4.74
C GLY A 93 14.05 1.18 4.80
N THR A 94 13.94 0.59 5.99
CA THR A 94 13.40 -0.78 6.15
C THR A 94 11.90 -0.85 5.85
N VAL A 95 11.43 -2.04 5.46
CA VAL A 95 10.00 -2.31 5.23
C VAL A 95 9.17 -1.97 6.47
N PHE A 96 8.05 -1.28 6.27
CA PHE A 96 7.04 -1.07 7.29
C PHE A 96 6.01 -2.20 7.26
N SER A 97 5.67 -2.74 8.43
CA SER A 97 4.55 -3.68 8.59
C SER A 97 3.87 -3.42 9.93
N ASP A 98 2.54 -3.43 9.94
CA ASP A 98 1.75 -3.25 11.16
C ASP A 98 0.52 -4.17 11.11
N PRO A 99 0.21 -4.95 12.17
CA PRO A 99 -0.97 -5.80 12.21
C PRO A 99 -2.29 -5.05 11.95
N LEU A 100 -2.35 -3.75 12.21
CA LEU A 100 -3.51 -2.93 11.90
C LEU A 100 -3.73 -2.77 10.40
N LEU A 101 -2.70 -2.86 9.55
CA LEU A 101 -2.87 -2.90 8.09
C LEU A 101 -3.49 -4.22 7.64
N ASP A 102 -3.03 -5.34 8.21
CA ASP A 102 -3.60 -6.66 7.93
C ASP A 102 -5.06 -6.72 8.36
N GLN A 103 -5.35 -6.21 9.57
CA GLN A 103 -6.72 -6.12 10.08
C GLN A 103 -7.59 -5.22 9.20
N ALA A 104 -7.09 -4.04 8.82
CA ALA A 104 -7.81 -3.12 7.94
C ALA A 104 -8.20 -3.78 6.64
N MET A 105 -7.28 -4.48 5.98
CA MET A 105 -7.59 -5.17 4.72
C MET A 105 -8.54 -6.36 4.93
N ALA A 106 -8.35 -7.14 6.00
CA ALA A 106 -9.20 -8.29 6.30
C ALA A 106 -10.66 -7.91 6.56
N GLU A 107 -10.90 -6.76 7.20
CA GLU A 107 -12.24 -6.23 7.49
C GLU A 107 -12.82 -5.38 6.34
N HIS A 108 -12.02 -5.06 5.32
CA HIS A 108 -12.46 -4.16 4.26
C HIS A 108 -13.35 -4.87 3.24
N GLY A 109 -14.45 -4.24 2.85
CA GLY A 109 -15.43 -4.85 1.94
C GLY A 109 -14.90 -5.18 0.54
N SER A 110 -13.73 -4.66 0.13
CA SER A 110 -13.06 -5.11 -1.11
C SER A 110 -12.49 -6.53 -0.96
N MET A 111 -11.99 -6.90 0.22
CA MET A 111 -11.54 -8.25 0.51
C MET A 111 -12.70 -9.24 0.46
N ASP A 112 -13.84 -8.92 1.09
CA ASP A 112 -15.05 -9.76 1.03
C ASP A 112 -15.49 -10.06 -0.40
N ARG A 113 -15.48 -9.05 -1.27
CA ARG A 113 -15.82 -9.21 -2.69
C ARG A 113 -14.82 -10.13 -3.39
N SER A 114 -13.53 -9.95 -3.16
CA SER A 114 -12.50 -10.79 -3.76
C SER A 114 -12.56 -12.23 -3.26
N LEU A 115 -12.83 -12.48 -1.98
CA LEU A 115 -12.99 -13.84 -1.43
C LEU A 115 -14.21 -14.56 -2.02
N ASN A 116 -15.32 -13.86 -2.22
CA ASN A 116 -16.51 -14.41 -2.89
C ASN A 116 -16.22 -14.79 -4.35
N LEU A 117 -15.50 -13.92 -5.09
CA LEU A 117 -15.09 -14.20 -6.46
C LEU A 117 -14.11 -15.37 -6.53
N MET A 118 -13.12 -15.41 -5.63
CA MET A 118 -12.16 -16.52 -5.55
C MET A 118 -12.85 -17.85 -5.26
N SER A 119 -13.85 -17.86 -4.38
CA SER A 119 -14.64 -19.05 -4.09
C SER A 119 -15.40 -19.55 -5.33
N ALA A 120 -16.00 -18.63 -6.10
CA ALA A 120 -16.68 -18.97 -7.36
C ALA A 120 -15.71 -19.46 -8.44
N ILE A 121 -14.54 -18.82 -8.56
CA ILE A 121 -13.47 -19.24 -9.49
C ILE A 121 -13.00 -20.65 -9.12
N LEU A 122 -12.69 -20.93 -7.86
CA LEU A 122 -12.22 -22.24 -7.43
C LEU A 122 -13.29 -23.32 -7.64
N ALA A 123 -14.57 -23.01 -7.38
CA ALA A 123 -15.68 -23.93 -7.66
C ALA A 123 -15.85 -24.20 -9.16
N GLY A 124 -15.74 -23.18 -10.02
CA GLY A 124 -15.93 -23.27 -11.47
C GLY A 124 -14.71 -23.81 -12.23
N SER A 125 -13.50 -23.67 -11.67
CA SER A 125 -12.23 -24.15 -12.26
C SER A 125 -12.09 -25.66 -12.20
N GLY A 126 -13.10 -26.35 -11.67
CA GLY A 126 -13.11 -27.79 -11.61
C GLY A 126 -12.07 -28.35 -10.65
N VAL A 127 -12.02 -27.82 -9.42
CA VAL A 127 -11.51 -28.56 -8.26
C VAL A 127 -12.44 -29.77 -8.05
N PHE A 128 -12.39 -30.72 -8.97
CA PHE A 128 -13.18 -31.93 -9.02
C PHE A 128 -12.25 -33.11 -8.80
N LEU A 129 -12.57 -33.83 -7.74
CA LEU A 129 -11.98 -35.09 -7.35
C LEU A 129 -12.19 -36.13 -8.45
N LYS A 130 -11.13 -36.46 -9.17
CA LYS A 130 -10.92 -37.84 -9.58
C LYS A 130 -9.65 -38.30 -8.87
N ASP A 131 -9.79 -39.28 -7.99
CA ASP A 131 -8.69 -39.93 -7.28
C ASP A 131 -7.85 -39.00 -6.35
N ASP A 132 -8.49 -38.07 -5.63
CA ASP A 132 -7.82 -37.09 -4.73
C ASP A 132 -6.82 -36.15 -5.43
N ILE A 133 -6.84 -36.09 -6.77
CA ILE A 133 -5.98 -35.21 -7.56
C ILE A 133 -6.74 -33.91 -7.86
N VAL A 134 -6.11 -32.80 -7.49
CA VAL A 134 -6.56 -31.45 -7.83
C VAL A 134 -6.03 -31.10 -9.22
N ASP A 135 -6.89 -31.09 -10.24
CA ASP A 135 -6.55 -30.61 -11.59
C ASP A 135 -6.87 -29.11 -11.70
N LEU A 136 -6.02 -28.29 -11.08
CA LEU A 136 -6.10 -26.82 -11.15
C LEU A 136 -5.20 -26.32 -12.29
N SER A 137 -5.81 -25.82 -13.37
CA SER A 137 -5.07 -25.04 -14.36
C SER A 137 -4.70 -23.67 -13.77
N PHE A 138 -3.44 -23.50 -13.37
CA PHE A 138 -2.91 -22.23 -12.87
C PHE A 138 -3.04 -21.10 -13.89
N GLU A 139 -2.88 -21.40 -15.18
CA GLU A 139 -3.03 -20.40 -16.24
C GLU A 139 -4.48 -19.90 -16.34
N THR A 140 -5.45 -20.81 -16.27
CA THR A 140 -6.88 -20.47 -16.26
C THR A 140 -7.22 -19.66 -15.02
N LEU A 141 -6.76 -20.11 -13.85
CA LEU A 141 -7.05 -19.46 -12.58
C LEU A 141 -6.42 -18.07 -12.50
N ALA A 142 -5.16 -17.92 -12.90
CA ALA A 142 -4.51 -16.61 -13.00
C ALA A 142 -5.24 -15.69 -14.00
N THR A 143 -5.73 -16.22 -15.12
CA THR A 143 -6.50 -15.43 -16.10
C THR A 143 -7.84 -14.97 -15.53
N LEU A 144 -8.55 -15.83 -14.80
CA LEU A 144 -9.80 -15.47 -14.13
C LEU A 144 -9.56 -14.43 -13.04
N ILE A 145 -8.51 -14.58 -12.23
CA ILE A 145 -8.14 -13.60 -11.20
C ILE A 145 -7.78 -12.24 -11.83
N LYS A 146 -7.04 -12.22 -12.95
CA LYS A 146 -6.72 -10.98 -13.69
C LYS A 146 -7.95 -10.20 -14.13
N GLN A 147 -9.08 -10.87 -14.34
CA GLN A 147 -10.34 -10.24 -14.72
C GLN A 147 -11.13 -9.70 -13.52
N THR A 148 -10.71 -10.03 -12.30
CA THR A 148 -11.31 -9.53 -11.07
C THR A 148 -10.65 -8.26 -10.58
N ARG A 149 -11.40 -7.45 -9.83
CA ARG A 149 -10.84 -6.34 -9.07
C ARG A 149 -10.19 -6.90 -7.80
N LEU A 150 -8.91 -6.64 -7.63
CA LEU A 150 -8.16 -7.01 -6.43
C LEU A 150 -8.59 -6.16 -5.22
N PRO A 151 -8.42 -6.67 -3.98
CA PRO A 151 -8.65 -5.88 -2.78
C PRO A 151 -7.75 -4.66 -2.76
N LYS A 152 -8.35 -3.49 -2.50
CA LYS A 152 -7.65 -2.24 -2.23
C LYS A 152 -8.52 -1.31 -1.37
N PHE A 153 -7.89 -0.28 -0.79
CA PHE A 153 -8.54 0.77 0.00
C PHE A 153 -8.99 1.92 -0.91
N ASP A 154 -10.13 1.74 -1.59
CA ASP A 154 -10.65 2.72 -2.55
C ASP A 154 -12.00 3.32 -2.16
N SER A 155 -12.46 3.07 -0.93
CA SER A 155 -13.72 3.60 -0.43
C SER A 155 -13.58 5.06 0.00
N PHE A 156 -14.70 5.79 0.02
CA PHE A 156 -14.70 7.16 0.53
C PHE A 156 -14.30 7.23 2.02
N GLN A 157 -14.56 6.16 2.79
CA GLN A 157 -14.21 6.09 4.21
C GLN A 157 -12.69 5.97 4.42
N ASP A 158 -11.98 5.33 3.49
CA ASP A 158 -10.52 5.16 3.56
C ASP A 158 -9.78 6.50 3.53
N ARG A 159 -10.37 7.50 2.89
CA ARG A 159 -9.80 8.86 2.79
C ARG A 159 -9.74 9.61 4.12
N PHE A 160 -10.47 9.15 5.14
CA PHE A 160 -10.62 9.85 6.43
C PHE A 160 -10.32 8.97 7.66
N ASN A 161 -9.94 7.70 7.47
CA ASN A 161 -9.63 6.75 8.54
C ASN A 161 -8.13 6.42 8.66
N SER A 162 -7.26 7.30 8.15
CA SER A 162 -5.80 7.14 7.99
C SER A 162 -5.35 6.30 6.79
N LEU A 163 -6.19 5.43 6.22
CA LEU A 163 -5.75 4.49 5.18
C LEU A 163 -5.37 5.18 3.88
N GLY A 164 -6.08 6.26 3.51
CA GLY A 164 -5.79 7.04 2.32
C GLY A 164 -4.45 7.79 2.34
N ILE A 165 -3.81 7.93 3.50
CA ILE A 165 -2.41 8.38 3.58
C ILE A 165 -1.45 7.19 3.58
N THR A 166 -1.79 6.10 4.27
CA THR A 166 -0.84 5.01 4.53
C THR A 166 -0.71 4.02 3.38
N VAL A 167 -1.83 3.71 2.73
CA VAL A 167 -1.91 2.77 1.59
C VAL A 167 -2.92 3.36 0.62
N HIS A 168 -2.44 4.12 -0.35
CA HIS A 168 -3.29 4.87 -1.29
C HIS A 168 -3.74 3.99 -2.46
N ASP A 169 -2.90 3.05 -2.90
CA ASP A 169 -3.27 1.97 -3.81
C ASP A 169 -2.54 0.68 -3.37
N THR A 170 -2.39 -0.31 -4.25
CA THR A 170 -1.52 -1.45 -3.98
C THR A 170 -0.62 -1.66 -5.17
N TRP A 171 0.65 -1.34 -5.02
CA TRP A 171 1.69 -1.58 -6.03
C TRP A 171 1.71 -3.04 -6.47
N SER A 172 1.83 -3.97 -5.51
CA SER A 172 1.95 -5.41 -5.82
C SER A 172 1.04 -6.28 -4.95
N THR A 173 0.41 -7.29 -5.57
CA THR A 173 -0.41 -8.29 -4.88
C THR A 173 -0.02 -9.69 -5.31
N HIS A 174 0.30 -10.53 -4.34
CA HIS A 174 0.44 -11.98 -4.53
C HIS A 174 -0.69 -12.73 -3.82
N ILE A 175 -1.23 -13.75 -4.49
CA ILE A 175 -2.23 -14.65 -3.92
C ILE A 175 -1.66 -16.06 -3.92
N TYR A 176 -1.57 -16.66 -2.75
CA TYR A 176 -1.08 -18.02 -2.55
C TYR A 176 -2.23 -18.95 -2.15
N LEU A 177 -2.17 -20.19 -2.63
CA LEU A 177 -2.89 -21.29 -1.99
C LEU A 177 -1.92 -21.92 -0.99
N ASP A 178 -2.20 -21.74 0.30
CA ASP A 178 -1.35 -22.27 1.36
C ASP A 178 -1.75 -23.70 1.76
N ALA A 179 -3.03 -24.03 1.68
CA ALA A 179 -3.55 -25.37 1.99
C ALA A 179 -4.89 -25.61 1.31
N ILE A 180 -5.21 -26.88 1.02
CA ILE A 180 -6.55 -27.30 0.63
C ILE A 180 -6.86 -28.65 1.28
N TYR A 181 -8.03 -28.76 1.92
CA TYR A 181 -8.48 -29.96 2.62
C TYR A 181 -9.80 -30.43 2.04
N PHE A 182 -9.88 -31.70 1.67
CA PHE A 182 -11.11 -32.30 1.13
C PHE A 182 -11.85 -33.09 2.21
N LYS A 183 -13.16 -32.88 2.32
CA LYS A 183 -14.03 -33.63 3.24
C LYS A 183 -15.45 -33.72 2.68
N ASN A 184 -15.98 -34.94 2.55
CA ASN A 184 -17.38 -35.20 2.18
C ASN A 184 -17.84 -34.39 0.95
N ASN A 185 -17.10 -34.48 -0.16
CA ASN A 185 -17.38 -33.75 -1.40
C ASN A 185 -17.34 -32.21 -1.28
N ASN A 186 -16.80 -31.69 -0.18
CA ASN A 186 -16.50 -30.28 0.03
C ASN A 186 -14.98 -30.10 0.16
N TYR A 187 -14.52 -28.87 0.02
CA TYR A 187 -13.14 -28.49 0.31
C TYR A 187 -13.08 -27.25 1.20
N ILE A 188 -11.97 -27.12 1.93
CA ILE A 188 -11.58 -25.92 2.64
C ILE A 188 -10.23 -25.51 2.07
N ALA A 189 -10.19 -24.38 1.37
CA ALA A 189 -8.96 -23.78 0.85
C ALA A 189 -8.52 -22.64 1.77
N ARG A 190 -7.22 -22.60 2.10
CA ARG A 190 -6.60 -21.48 2.81
C ARG A 190 -5.83 -20.65 1.79
N LEU A 191 -6.34 -19.45 1.52
CA LEU A 191 -5.67 -18.46 0.68
C LEU A 191 -4.89 -17.49 1.55
N ARG A 192 -3.72 -17.06 1.06
CA ARG A 192 -2.94 -15.97 1.66
C ARG A 192 -2.71 -14.90 0.63
N PHE A 193 -3.10 -13.68 0.99
CA PHE A 193 -2.86 -12.49 0.19
C PHE A 193 -1.67 -11.75 0.79
N LYS A 194 -0.70 -11.37 -0.05
CA LYS A 194 0.40 -10.47 0.32
C LYS A 194 0.24 -9.22 -0.52
N PHE A 195 0.06 -8.08 0.14
CA PHE A 195 -0.06 -6.76 -0.48
C PHE A 195 1.20 -5.95 -0.19
N GLN A 196 1.60 -5.10 -1.13
CA GLN A 196 2.64 -4.11 -0.96
C GLN A 196 2.24 -2.82 -1.66
N ASP A 197 2.55 -1.71 -1.01
CA ASP A 197 2.51 -0.37 -1.59
C ASP A 197 3.78 0.39 -1.19
N HIS A 198 4.07 1.50 -1.86
CA HIS A 198 5.18 2.39 -1.51
C HIS A 198 4.68 3.61 -0.76
N PHE A 199 5.35 3.96 0.34
CA PHE A 199 5.06 5.17 1.10
C PHE A 199 5.93 6.34 0.61
N GLY A 200 5.74 6.69 -0.65
CA GLY A 200 6.45 7.77 -1.34
C GLY A 200 5.52 8.53 -2.27
N LEU A 201 5.99 9.68 -2.74
CA LEU A 201 5.30 10.52 -3.71
C LEU A 201 6.18 10.66 -4.95
N ASP A 202 5.56 10.56 -6.12
CA ASP A 202 6.25 10.84 -7.38
C ASP A 202 6.11 12.29 -7.83
N THR A 203 6.72 12.58 -8.98
CA THR A 203 6.62 13.91 -9.59
C THR A 203 5.23 14.22 -10.14
N THR A 204 4.44 13.21 -10.47
CA THR A 204 3.05 13.35 -10.91
C THR A 204 2.19 13.85 -9.75
N ASP A 205 2.42 13.33 -8.55
CA ASP A 205 1.74 13.74 -7.32
C ASP A 205 2.03 15.20 -7.01
N ILE A 206 3.31 15.60 -6.99
CA ILE A 206 3.67 16.95 -6.57
C ILE A 206 3.41 18.03 -7.64
N THR A 207 3.28 17.64 -8.91
CA THR A 207 2.84 18.54 -9.98
C THR A 207 1.31 18.70 -10.03
N ASN A 208 0.57 17.82 -9.35
CA ASN A 208 -0.88 17.95 -9.20
C ASN A 208 -1.24 19.18 -8.36
N MET A 209 -2.11 20.05 -8.92
CA MET A 209 -2.55 21.27 -8.24
C MET A 209 -3.20 21.03 -6.88
N LEU A 210 -3.90 19.90 -6.70
CA LEU A 210 -4.59 19.58 -5.45
C LEU A 210 -3.56 19.22 -4.37
N TYR A 211 -2.66 18.27 -4.64
CA TYR A 211 -1.64 17.83 -3.68
C TYR A 211 -0.63 18.92 -3.34
N ARG A 212 -0.20 19.72 -4.33
CA ARG A 212 0.71 20.86 -4.10
C ARG A 212 0.15 21.89 -3.12
N ASN A 213 -1.17 22.08 -3.08
CA ASN A 213 -1.80 23.06 -2.19
C ASN A 213 -1.90 22.57 -0.73
N PHE A 214 -1.80 21.26 -0.48
CA PHE A 214 -1.75 20.71 0.87
C PHE A 214 -0.31 20.62 1.35
N ARG A 215 -0.03 21.28 2.49
CA ARG A 215 1.32 21.29 3.07
C ARG A 215 1.86 19.91 3.40
N LEU A 216 0.98 18.98 3.80
CA LEU A 216 1.32 17.59 4.09
C LEU A 216 2.17 16.95 2.97
N PHE A 217 1.70 16.99 1.72
CA PHE A 217 2.39 16.36 0.59
C PHE A 217 3.69 17.07 0.24
N ARG A 218 3.76 18.40 0.40
CA ARG A 218 5.00 19.16 0.20
C ARG A 218 6.08 18.77 1.22
N ILE A 219 5.69 18.55 2.48
CA ILE A 219 6.61 18.07 3.53
C ILE A 219 7.03 16.64 3.25
N TRP A 220 6.08 15.75 2.93
CA TRP A 220 6.35 14.36 2.61
C TRP A 220 7.36 14.23 1.45
N PHE A 221 7.12 14.91 0.33
CA PHE A 221 7.99 14.88 -0.84
C PHE A 221 9.42 15.39 -0.56
N VAL A 222 9.58 16.31 0.39
CA VAL A 222 10.91 16.84 0.79
C VAL A 222 11.63 15.93 1.78
N LEU A 223 10.91 15.10 2.53
CA LEU A 223 11.46 14.25 3.58
C LEU A 223 11.84 12.82 3.13
N GLN A 224 11.30 12.35 2.00
CA GLN A 224 11.51 10.99 1.49
C GLN A 224 12.91 10.73 0.96
#